data_AF-A0A8H6TCM0-F1
#
_entry.id   AF-A0A8H6TCM0-F1
#
_cell.length_a   1.000
_cell.length_b   1.000
_cell.length_c   1.000
_cell.angle_alpha   90.00
_cell.angle_beta   90.00
_cell.angle_gamma   90.00
#
_symmetry.space_group_name_H-M   'P 1'
#
loop_
_entity.id
_entity.type
_entity.pdbx_description
1 polymer ?
#
loop_
_entity_poly.entity_id
_entity_poly.type
_entity_poly.pdbx_seq_one_letter_code
_entity_poly.pdbx_strand_id
1 'polypeptide(L)'
;MLQLGLHWREQRGQTQRVRTSWAETRNVRAVIATFIRPTMTILDSSDDNGLAKLWALIQELSEQLNQNRDVSAAIFQQTAGIKTQAVHAQTGFVLRRFNLDKSKEVYDGELERMNASVTAENIALQHDNKQLNALIREYEQTLESLMTTFRNRAKDVQERELALSREYETRLLARQEECDTQDLNTSTTIYNSLVRLSHVLRQLLHLQGGEPTDPESPVLAADPDAPPRELNFDEREPWTTLAAREPWTTVESTGADHALEREIELARLEKENEELRRLLGLGDAPSAPRPAPAYRQQLGQSPSALQLRRRP
;
A
#
# COMPACT_ATOMS: atom_id res chain seq x y z
N MET A 1 54.33 41.69 -32.50
CA MET A 1 52.86 41.85 -32.30
C MET A 1 52.19 40.68 -31.57
N LEU A 2 52.73 39.45 -31.59
CA LEU A 2 52.11 38.29 -30.90
C LEU A 2 52.29 38.26 -29.36
N GLN A 3 53.35 38.89 -28.83
CA GLN A 3 53.62 38.93 -27.38
C GLN A 3 52.71 39.91 -26.60
N LEU A 4 52.29 41.01 -27.23
CA LEU A 4 51.34 41.96 -26.65
C LEU A 4 49.91 41.38 -26.58
N GLY A 5 49.55 40.48 -27.49
CA GLY A 5 48.23 39.85 -27.54
C GLY A 5 47.98 38.81 -26.44
N LEU A 6 49.03 38.15 -25.95
CA LEU A 6 48.94 37.17 -24.85
C LEU A 6 48.82 37.87 -23.50
N HIS A 7 49.59 38.93 -23.27
CA HIS A 7 49.49 39.72 -22.03
C HIS A 7 48.13 40.40 -21.87
N TRP A 8 47.52 40.86 -22.97
CA TRP A 8 46.16 41.40 -22.99
C TRP A 8 45.06 40.34 -22.80
N ARG A 9 45.34 39.07 -23.10
CA ARG A 9 44.40 37.97 -22.89
C ARG A 9 44.44 37.48 -21.43
N GLU A 10 45.61 37.53 -20.80
CA GLU A 10 45.82 37.17 -19.40
C GLU A 10 45.30 38.24 -18.43
N GLN A 11 45.48 39.53 -18.75
CA GLN A 11 44.83 40.62 -18.00
C GLN A 11 43.29 40.59 -18.08
N ARG A 12 42.72 40.16 -19.22
CA ARG A 12 41.27 39.96 -19.36
C ARG A 12 40.75 38.76 -18.57
N GLY A 13 41.52 37.69 -18.47
CA GLY A 13 41.18 36.53 -17.65
C GLY A 13 41.19 36.84 -16.14
N GLN A 14 42.17 37.62 -15.67
CA GLN A 14 42.24 38.05 -14.27
C GLN A 14 41.12 39.04 -13.92
N THR A 15 40.80 40.00 -14.79
CA THR A 15 39.68 40.93 -14.56
C THR A 15 38.31 40.25 -14.61
N GLN A 16 38.13 39.16 -15.38
CA GLN A 16 36.91 38.35 -15.32
C GLN A 16 36.79 37.55 -14.01
N ARG A 17 37.87 36.95 -13.49
CA ARG A 17 37.83 36.25 -12.18
C ARG A 17 37.55 37.18 -11.01
N VAL A 18 38.07 38.40 -11.07
CA VAL A 18 37.73 39.44 -10.08
C VAL A 18 36.26 39.79 -10.24
N ARG A 19 35.74 40.04 -11.45
CA ARG A 19 34.31 40.34 -11.62
C ARG A 19 33.35 39.24 -11.13
N THR A 20 33.69 37.96 -11.27
CA THR A 20 32.85 36.86 -10.76
C THR A 20 32.91 36.75 -9.24
N SER A 21 34.09 36.93 -8.63
CA SER A 21 34.25 36.98 -7.16
C SER A 21 33.50 38.16 -6.52
N TRP A 22 33.44 39.31 -7.21
CA TRP A 22 32.67 40.47 -6.76
C TRP A 22 31.15 40.31 -6.97
N ALA A 23 30.71 39.42 -7.86
CA ALA A 23 29.30 39.06 -8.02
C ALA A 23 28.84 38.08 -6.93
N GLU A 24 29.67 37.11 -6.53
CA GLU A 24 29.38 36.20 -5.41
C GLU A 24 29.30 36.93 -4.07
N THR A 25 30.21 37.87 -3.80
CA THR A 25 30.19 38.67 -2.57
C THR A 25 29.00 39.64 -2.49
N ARG A 26 28.46 40.10 -3.62
CA ARG A 26 27.20 40.86 -3.67
C ARG A 26 25.98 39.99 -3.35
N ASN A 27 25.96 38.73 -3.78
CA ASN A 27 24.92 37.77 -3.40
C ASN A 27 24.96 37.46 -1.90
N VAL A 28 26.15 37.31 -1.30
CA VAL A 28 26.28 37.12 0.16
C VAL A 28 25.76 38.34 0.93
N ARG A 29 26.02 39.57 0.47
CA ARG A 29 25.46 40.79 1.07
C ARG A 29 23.94 40.92 0.88
N ALA A 30 23.39 40.46 -0.24
CA ALA A 30 21.94 40.43 -0.46
C ALA A 30 21.25 39.40 0.46
N VAL A 31 21.87 38.23 0.68
CA VAL A 31 21.38 37.22 1.62
C VAL A 31 21.43 37.72 3.06
N ILE A 32 22.51 38.39 3.47
CA ILE A 32 22.64 39.00 4.80
C ILE A 32 21.63 40.16 5.00
N ALA A 33 21.38 40.96 3.97
CA ALA A 33 20.39 42.05 4.03
C ALA A 33 18.94 41.53 4.08
N THR A 34 18.67 40.32 3.59
CA THR A 34 17.34 39.69 3.71
C THR A 34 17.11 39.13 5.12
N PHE A 35 18.18 38.84 5.87
CA PHE A 35 18.12 38.28 7.22
C PHE A 35 17.93 39.33 8.33
N ILE A 36 18.14 40.62 8.03
CA ILE A 36 17.91 41.74 8.95
C ILE A 36 16.61 42.44 8.56
N ARG A 37 15.49 41.74 8.70
CA ARG A 37 14.16 42.36 8.63
C ARG A 37 13.71 42.61 10.08
N PRO A 38 13.70 43.86 10.58
CA PRO A 38 13.13 44.13 11.90
C PRO A 38 11.62 44.04 11.77
N THR A 39 11.03 42.91 12.20
CA THR A 39 9.60 42.77 12.44
C THR A 39 9.24 43.56 13.70
N MET A 40 9.21 44.88 13.54
CA MET A 40 8.61 45.76 14.52
C MET A 40 7.09 45.72 14.32
N THR A 41 6.42 44.78 14.98
CA THR A 41 4.96 44.77 15.10
C THR A 41 4.53 44.44 16.54
N ILE A 42 4.17 45.52 17.23
CA ILE A 42 2.98 45.65 18.06
C ILE A 42 3.06 44.89 19.41
N LEU A 43 3.61 45.62 20.38
CA LEU A 43 3.22 45.59 21.78
C LEU A 43 1.75 46.02 21.89
N ASP A 44 0.81 45.06 21.94
CA ASP A 44 -0.42 45.15 22.76
C ASP A 44 -1.34 43.95 22.42
N SER A 45 -1.33 42.93 23.28
CA SER A 45 -2.49 42.05 23.56
C SER A 45 -2.05 40.81 24.37
N SER A 46 -2.46 40.77 25.64
CA SER A 46 -2.43 39.60 26.54
C SER A 46 -1.05 39.11 26.96
N ASP A 47 -0.65 39.44 28.19
CA ASP A 47 0.67 39.16 28.79
C ASP A 47 1.11 37.67 28.71
N ASP A 48 0.17 36.73 28.66
CA ASP A 48 0.46 35.29 28.47
C ASP A 48 0.84 34.92 27.03
N ASN A 49 0.27 35.60 26.03
CA ASN A 49 0.63 35.39 24.63
C ASN A 49 1.96 36.06 24.28
N GLY A 50 2.30 37.17 24.94
CA GLY A 50 3.58 37.85 24.78
C GLY A 50 4.76 37.00 25.30
N LEU A 51 4.60 36.40 26.47
CA LEU A 51 5.59 35.50 27.05
C LEU A 51 5.79 34.23 26.19
N ALA A 52 4.70 33.62 25.71
CA ALA A 52 4.78 32.45 24.82
C ALA A 52 5.49 32.76 23.50
N LYS A 53 5.21 33.93 22.90
CA LYS A 53 5.91 34.41 21.69
C LYS A 53 7.39 34.70 21.95
N LEU A 54 7.72 35.29 23.10
CA LEU A 54 9.10 35.56 23.49
C LEU A 54 9.88 34.25 23.68
N TRP A 55 9.28 33.25 24.33
CA TRP A 55 9.89 31.92 24.47
C TRP A 55 10.11 31.24 23.12
N ALA A 56 9.13 31.30 22.23
CA ALA A 56 9.28 30.79 20.86
C ALA A 56 10.42 31.50 20.10
N LEU A 57 10.53 32.83 20.23
CA LEU A 57 11.62 33.62 19.66
C LEU A 57 12.99 33.29 20.26
N ILE A 58 13.07 33.08 21.58
CA ILE A 58 14.31 32.66 22.24
C ILE A 58 14.73 31.28 21.76
N GLN A 59 13.79 30.36 21.59
CA GLN A 59 14.04 29.02 21.09
C GLN A 59 14.51 29.06 19.63
N GLU A 60 13.85 29.86 18.79
CA GLU A 60 14.25 30.06 17.40
C GLU A 60 15.64 30.74 17.28
N LEU A 61 15.93 31.75 18.11
CA LEU A 61 17.26 32.37 18.17
C LEU A 61 18.33 31.40 18.66
N SER A 62 18.03 30.55 19.65
CA SER A 62 18.94 29.52 20.14
C SER A 62 19.24 28.49 19.04
N GLU A 63 18.22 28.10 18.28
CA GLU A 63 18.36 27.18 17.16
C GLU A 63 19.18 27.81 16.01
N GLN A 64 18.91 29.08 15.67
CA GLN A 64 19.71 29.84 14.70
C GLN A 64 21.16 30.02 15.16
N LEU A 65 21.41 30.23 16.46
CA LEU A 65 22.76 30.32 17.01
C LEU A 65 23.51 28.98 16.87
N ASN A 66 22.82 27.86 17.14
CA ASN A 66 23.40 26.54 17.03
C ASN A 66 23.72 26.19 15.56
N GLN A 67 22.81 26.48 14.64
CA GLN A 67 23.04 26.34 13.19
C GLN A 67 24.23 27.20 12.72
N ASN A 68 24.33 28.46 13.16
CA ASN A 68 25.46 29.32 12.82
C ASN A 68 26.80 28.80 13.36
N ARG A 69 26.80 28.20 14.55
CA ARG A 69 27.99 27.55 15.12
C ARG A 69 28.41 26.35 14.29
N ASP A 70 27.47 25.51 13.86
CA ASP A 70 27.75 24.33 13.05
C ASP A 70 28.27 24.70 11.66
N VAL A 71 27.66 25.70 11.00
CA VAL A 71 28.13 26.25 9.72
C VAL A 71 29.54 26.82 9.86
N SER A 72 29.82 27.55 10.95
CA SER A 72 31.17 28.10 11.21
C SER A 72 32.21 26.99 11.40
N ALA A 73 31.86 25.92 12.11
CA ALA A 73 32.72 24.76 12.28
C ALA A 73 32.97 24.05 10.94
N ALA A 74 31.94 23.90 10.09
CA ALA A 74 32.07 23.31 8.76
C ALA A 74 32.97 24.15 7.84
N ILE A 75 32.81 25.47 7.81
CA ILE A 75 33.67 26.38 7.02
C ILE A 75 35.12 26.30 7.51
N PHE A 76 35.34 26.23 8.83
CA PHE A 76 36.68 26.09 9.40
C PHE A 76 37.35 24.78 8.95
N GLN A 77 36.62 23.67 8.96
CA GLN A 77 37.11 22.38 8.47
C GLN A 77 37.40 22.41 6.97
N GLN A 78 36.52 22.98 6.14
CA GLN A 78 36.75 23.13 4.69
C GLN A 78 37.97 24.01 4.40
N THR A 79 38.14 25.10 5.15
CA THR A 79 39.32 25.99 5.02
C THR A 79 40.61 25.26 5.38
N ALA A 80 40.59 24.41 6.42
CA ALA A 80 41.72 23.56 6.76
C ALA A 80 42.04 22.55 5.64
N GLY A 81 41.02 21.95 5.03
CA GLY A 81 41.18 21.07 3.86
C GLY A 81 41.79 21.78 2.65
N ILE A 82 41.29 22.97 2.30
CA ILE A 82 41.83 23.79 1.20
C ILE A 82 43.29 24.21 1.48
N LYS A 83 43.62 24.55 2.74
CA LYS A 83 45.00 24.87 3.13
C LYS A 83 45.93 23.68 2.89
N THR A 84 45.52 22.47 3.26
CA THR A 84 46.28 21.24 3.00
C THR A 84 46.42 20.98 1.49
N GLN A 85 45.34 21.13 0.72
CA GLN A 85 45.36 21.00 -0.74
C GLN A 85 46.26 22.03 -1.43
N ALA A 86 46.27 23.28 -0.95
CA ALA A 86 47.14 24.34 -1.49
C ALA A 86 48.62 24.04 -1.25
N VAL A 87 48.98 23.50 -0.07
CA VAL A 87 50.33 23.02 0.21
C VAL A 87 50.71 21.87 -0.74
N HIS A 88 49.77 20.97 -1.03
CA HIS A 88 50.00 19.84 -1.94
C HIS A 88 50.12 20.29 -3.41
N ALA A 89 49.31 21.27 -3.84
CA ALA A 89 49.38 21.86 -5.17
C ALA A 89 50.70 22.62 -5.41
N GLN A 90 51.28 23.22 -4.36
CA GLN A 90 52.63 23.81 -4.42
C GLN A 90 53.75 22.76 -4.52
N THR A 91 53.48 21.50 -4.13
CA THR A 91 54.44 20.38 -4.22
C THR A 91 54.17 19.43 -5.39
N GLY A 92 53.09 19.65 -6.15
CA GLY A 92 52.63 18.75 -7.21
C GLY A 92 53.33 18.95 -8.54
N PHE A 93 54.56 18.48 -8.68
CA PHE A 93 55.17 18.25 -10.00
C PHE A 93 55.31 16.76 -10.29
N VAL A 94 54.67 16.32 -11.38
CA VAL A 94 54.97 15.07 -12.07
C VAL A 94 56.36 15.22 -12.70
N LEU A 95 57.39 14.86 -11.95
CA LEU A 95 58.75 14.79 -12.46
C LEU A 95 58.86 13.64 -13.47
N ARG A 96 58.68 13.93 -14.77
CA ARG A 96 59.58 13.26 -15.72
C ARG A 96 60.94 13.94 -15.52
N ARG A 97 62.03 13.19 -15.64
CA ARG A 97 63.40 13.69 -15.45
C ARG A 97 63.72 14.79 -16.46
N PHE A 98 63.31 16.01 -16.18
CA PHE A 98 63.68 17.21 -16.94
C PHE A 98 64.35 18.28 -16.08
N ASN A 99 64.45 18.07 -14.76
CA ASN A 99 65.24 18.91 -13.85
C ASN A 99 66.57 18.19 -13.57
N LEU A 100 67.65 18.62 -14.23
CA LEU A 100 69.03 18.15 -13.98
C LEU A 100 69.66 18.84 -12.75
N ASP A 101 68.91 19.75 -12.14
CA ASP A 101 69.31 20.69 -11.09
C ASP A 101 69.04 20.17 -9.66
N LYS A 102 68.38 19.02 -9.52
CA LYS A 102 68.24 18.30 -8.23
C LYS A 102 69.19 17.09 -8.18
N SER A 103 69.83 16.89 -7.03
CA SER A 103 70.61 15.68 -6.80
C SER A 103 69.69 14.44 -6.78
N LYS A 104 70.22 13.30 -7.22
CA LYS A 104 69.49 12.03 -7.26
C LYS A 104 68.84 11.68 -5.91
N GLU A 105 69.56 11.92 -4.81
CA GLU A 105 69.06 11.64 -3.45
C GLU A 105 67.83 12.50 -3.08
N VAL A 106 67.81 13.79 -3.45
CA VAL A 106 66.66 14.67 -3.18
C VAL A 106 65.45 14.22 -4.00
N TYR A 107 65.67 13.78 -5.23
CA TYR A 107 64.62 13.23 -6.08
C TYR A 107 64.03 11.93 -5.51
N ASP A 108 64.89 10.97 -5.14
CA ASP A 108 64.46 9.69 -4.58
C ASP A 108 63.71 9.90 -3.24
N GLY A 109 64.18 10.84 -2.40
CA GLY A 109 63.48 11.20 -1.16
C GLY A 109 62.12 11.90 -1.37
N GLU A 110 61.99 12.77 -2.37
CA GLU A 110 60.68 13.36 -2.74
C GLU A 110 59.73 12.29 -3.32
N LEU A 111 60.25 11.35 -4.11
CA LEU A 111 59.48 10.24 -4.66
C LEU A 111 58.98 9.30 -3.56
N GLU A 112 59.84 8.95 -2.60
CA GLU A 112 59.47 8.16 -1.42
C GLU A 112 58.40 8.86 -0.58
N ARG A 113 58.56 10.17 -0.35
CA ARG A 113 57.56 10.96 0.40
C ARG A 113 56.21 11.03 -0.32
N MET A 114 56.23 11.22 -1.64
CA MET A 114 55.00 11.20 -2.45
C MET A 114 54.34 9.83 -2.42
N ASN A 115 55.12 8.75 -2.59
CA ASN A 115 54.59 7.38 -2.55
C ASN A 115 54.02 7.04 -1.16
N ALA A 116 54.68 7.47 -0.09
CA ALA A 116 54.16 7.36 1.27
C ALA A 116 52.85 8.16 1.47
N SER A 117 52.75 9.35 0.88
CA SER A 117 51.52 10.15 0.92
C SER A 117 50.37 9.48 0.17
N VAL A 118 50.63 8.97 -1.05
CA VAL A 118 49.61 8.30 -1.87
C VAL A 118 49.13 7.01 -1.23
N THR A 119 50.03 6.23 -0.61
CA THR A 119 49.65 5.02 0.12
C THR A 119 48.83 5.34 1.36
N ALA A 120 49.16 6.39 2.10
CA ALA A 120 48.36 6.86 3.24
C ALA A 120 46.94 7.30 2.80
N GLU A 121 46.81 8.06 1.71
CA GLU A 121 45.52 8.46 1.17
C GLU A 121 44.71 7.24 0.69
N ASN A 122 45.36 6.27 0.04
CA ASN A 122 44.69 5.04 -0.39
C ASN A 122 44.14 4.26 0.81
N ILE A 123 44.91 4.14 1.90
CA ILE A 123 44.44 3.51 3.15
C ILE A 123 43.26 4.27 3.74
N ALA A 124 43.29 5.60 3.76
CA ALA A 124 42.17 6.43 4.22
C ALA A 124 40.91 6.20 3.38
N LEU A 125 41.03 6.24 2.05
CA LEU A 125 39.92 5.95 1.13
C LEU A 125 39.38 4.52 1.30
N GLN A 126 40.25 3.54 1.57
CA GLN A 126 39.80 2.17 1.87
C GLN A 126 39.03 2.10 3.18
N HIS A 127 39.44 2.85 4.19
CA HIS A 127 38.73 2.93 5.46
C HIS A 127 37.35 3.59 5.28
N ASP A 128 37.29 4.73 4.58
CA ASP A 128 36.04 5.43 4.30
C ASP A 128 35.08 4.56 3.47
N ASN A 129 35.59 3.84 2.47
CA ASN A 129 34.79 2.87 1.72
C ASN A 129 34.25 1.73 2.61
N LYS A 130 35.02 1.26 3.59
CA LYS A 130 34.52 0.25 4.55
C LYS A 130 33.40 0.81 5.42
N GLN A 131 33.54 2.06 5.87
CA GLN A 131 32.50 2.75 6.65
C GLN A 131 31.22 2.96 5.84
N LEU A 132 31.33 3.42 4.59
CA LEU A 132 30.18 3.58 3.68
C LEU A 132 29.47 2.24 3.43
N ASN A 133 30.23 1.16 3.20
CA ASN A 133 29.66 -0.18 3.03
C ASN A 133 29.03 -0.73 4.32
N ALA A 134 29.48 -0.32 5.51
CA ALA A 134 28.81 -0.67 6.76
C ALA A 134 27.47 0.08 6.88
N LEU A 135 27.49 1.39 6.60
CA LEU A 135 26.30 2.23 6.66
C LEU A 135 25.22 1.79 5.67
N ILE A 136 25.59 1.41 4.44
CA ILE A 136 24.66 0.87 3.45
C ILE A 136 23.97 -0.39 3.99
N ARG A 137 24.73 -1.30 4.61
CA ARG A 137 24.17 -2.53 5.20
C ARG A 137 23.21 -2.24 6.35
N GLU A 138 23.49 -1.23 7.17
CA GLU A 138 22.58 -0.79 8.23
C GLU A 138 21.28 -0.20 7.65
N TYR A 139 21.36 0.59 6.58
CA TYR A 139 20.17 1.09 5.87
C TYR A 139 19.35 -0.03 5.24
N GLU A 140 20.00 -1.00 4.61
CA GLU A 140 19.32 -2.18 4.05
C GLU A 140 18.64 -2.99 5.15
N GLN A 141 19.33 -3.26 6.26
CA GLN A 141 18.80 -4.00 7.39
C GLN A 141 17.60 -3.28 8.04
N THR A 142 17.71 -1.96 8.25
CA THR A 142 16.62 -1.17 8.83
C THR A 142 15.42 -1.12 7.90
N LEU A 143 15.64 -0.99 6.59
CA LEU A 143 14.56 -1.05 5.59
C LEU A 143 13.89 -2.42 5.58
N GLU A 144 14.65 -3.51 5.61
CA GLU A 144 14.10 -4.86 5.66
C GLU A 144 13.28 -5.10 6.94
N SER A 145 13.76 -4.62 8.08
CA SER A 145 13.03 -4.66 9.34
C SER A 145 11.72 -3.87 9.26
N LEU A 146 11.77 -2.62 8.79
CA LEU A 146 10.58 -1.78 8.64
C LEU A 146 9.58 -2.43 7.68
N MET A 147 10.02 -2.88 6.52
CA MET A 147 9.14 -3.52 5.54
C MET A 147 8.51 -4.81 6.09
N THR A 148 9.24 -5.58 6.91
CA THR A 148 8.67 -6.74 7.61
C THR A 148 7.59 -6.32 8.60
N THR A 149 7.83 -5.28 9.40
CA THR A 149 6.81 -4.77 10.34
C THR A 149 5.58 -4.22 9.62
N PHE A 150 5.74 -3.50 8.51
CA PHE A 150 4.64 -3.01 7.70
C PHE A 150 3.84 -4.16 7.09
N ARG A 151 4.51 -5.17 6.54
CA ARG A 151 3.83 -6.37 5.99
C ARG A 151 3.04 -7.11 7.06
N ASN A 152 3.62 -7.32 8.24
CA ASN A 152 2.94 -7.99 9.34
C ASN A 152 1.75 -7.16 9.83
N ARG A 153 1.94 -5.85 10.06
CA ARG A 153 0.85 -4.99 10.51
C ARG A 153 -0.28 -4.86 9.47
N ALA A 154 0.05 -4.79 8.19
CA ALA A 154 -0.94 -4.79 7.12
C ALA A 154 -1.74 -6.09 7.10
N LYS A 155 -1.07 -7.24 7.27
CA LYS A 155 -1.71 -8.54 7.41
C LYS A 155 -2.63 -8.60 8.64
N ASP A 156 -2.15 -8.18 9.80
CA ASP A 156 -2.95 -8.16 11.04
C ASP A 156 -4.21 -7.28 10.92
N VAL A 157 -4.08 -6.12 10.27
CA VAL A 157 -5.21 -5.23 9.98
C VAL A 157 -6.20 -5.92 9.04
N GLN A 158 -5.73 -6.53 7.95
CA GLN A 158 -6.59 -7.27 7.02
C GLN A 158 -7.32 -8.44 7.70
N GLU A 159 -6.63 -9.21 8.54
CA GLU A 159 -7.24 -10.29 9.31
C GLU A 159 -8.30 -9.78 10.28
N ARG A 160 -8.03 -8.65 10.95
CA ARG A 160 -8.99 -8.01 11.87
C ARG A 160 -10.23 -7.51 11.15
N GLU A 161 -10.07 -6.79 10.04
CA GLU A 161 -11.18 -6.28 9.22
C GLU A 161 -12.05 -7.43 8.69
N LEU A 162 -11.42 -8.51 8.23
CA LEU A 162 -12.12 -9.68 7.72
C LEU A 162 -12.86 -10.43 8.83
N ALA A 163 -12.24 -10.58 10.02
CA ALA A 163 -12.90 -11.16 11.18
C ALA A 163 -14.13 -10.35 11.62
N LEU A 164 -14.01 -9.03 11.63
CA LEU A 164 -15.09 -8.11 11.96
C LEU A 164 -16.23 -8.20 10.91
N SER A 165 -15.89 -8.25 9.62
CA SER A 165 -16.89 -8.45 8.56
C SER A 165 -17.68 -9.76 8.75
N ARG A 166 -16.98 -10.88 9.03
CA ARG A 166 -17.62 -12.18 9.29
C ARG A 166 -18.51 -12.15 10.53
N GLU A 167 -18.07 -11.47 11.59
CA GLU A 167 -18.86 -11.32 12.80
C GLU A 167 -20.16 -10.55 12.53
N TYR A 168 -20.07 -9.41 11.83
CA TYR A 168 -21.25 -8.62 11.49
C TYR A 168 -22.19 -9.35 10.53
N GLU A 169 -21.65 -10.08 9.55
CA GLU A 169 -22.44 -10.94 8.66
C GLU A 169 -23.19 -12.02 9.45
N THR A 170 -22.51 -12.70 10.38
CA THR A 170 -23.13 -13.73 11.22
C THR A 170 -24.25 -13.15 12.08
N ARG A 171 -24.03 -11.99 12.71
CA ARG A 171 -25.04 -11.31 13.54
C ARG A 171 -26.22 -10.82 12.70
N LEU A 172 -25.96 -10.33 11.49
CA LEU A 172 -27.00 -9.87 10.57
C LEU A 172 -27.89 -11.04 10.13
N LEU A 173 -27.29 -12.17 9.74
CA LEU A 173 -28.00 -13.38 9.38
C LEU A 173 -28.85 -13.92 10.54
N ALA A 174 -28.29 -14.00 11.75
CA ALA A 174 -29.03 -14.43 12.93
C ALA A 174 -30.25 -13.53 13.23
N ARG A 175 -30.09 -12.21 13.09
CA ARG A 175 -31.19 -11.26 13.26
C ARG A 175 -32.25 -11.41 12.15
N GLN A 176 -31.82 -11.64 10.92
CA GLN A 176 -32.74 -11.87 9.80
C GLN A 176 -33.57 -13.14 10.04
N GLU A 177 -32.94 -14.23 10.49
CA GLU A 177 -33.62 -15.47 10.85
C GLU A 177 -34.63 -15.27 12.00
N GLU A 178 -34.26 -14.49 13.02
CA GLU A 178 -35.17 -14.14 14.11
C GLU A 178 -36.39 -13.33 13.61
N CYS A 179 -36.19 -12.34 12.74
CA CYS A 179 -37.28 -11.59 12.13
C CYS A 179 -38.19 -12.49 11.28
N ASP A 180 -37.61 -13.32 10.40
CA ASP A 180 -38.36 -14.18 9.49
C ASP A 180 -39.19 -15.22 10.27
N THR A 181 -38.63 -15.78 11.34
CA THR A 181 -39.36 -16.70 12.23
C THR A 181 -40.47 -15.99 12.99
N GLN A 182 -40.25 -14.75 13.46
CA GLN A 182 -41.29 -13.94 14.09
C GLN A 182 -42.43 -13.62 13.11
N ASP A 183 -42.12 -13.24 11.87
CA ASP A 183 -43.10 -12.94 10.82
C ASP A 183 -43.91 -14.17 10.42
N LEU A 184 -43.27 -15.34 10.33
CA LEU A 184 -43.97 -16.60 10.09
C LEU A 184 -44.91 -16.95 11.25
N ASN A 185 -44.45 -16.78 12.49
CA ASN A 185 -45.26 -17.04 13.69
C ASN A 185 -46.48 -16.10 13.75
N THR A 186 -46.29 -14.80 13.53
CA THR A 186 -47.40 -13.84 13.51
C THR A 186 -48.39 -14.16 12.39
N SER A 187 -47.91 -14.42 11.17
CA SER A 187 -48.75 -14.84 10.04
C SER A 187 -49.54 -16.10 10.38
N THR A 188 -48.89 -17.12 10.95
CA THR A 188 -49.54 -18.37 11.37
C THR A 188 -50.62 -18.11 12.43
N THR A 189 -50.36 -17.27 13.43
CA THR A 189 -51.39 -16.92 14.43
C THR A 189 -52.57 -16.17 13.81
N ILE A 190 -52.33 -15.27 12.85
CA ILE A 190 -53.38 -14.55 12.12
C ILE A 190 -54.22 -15.54 11.31
N TYR A 191 -53.59 -16.43 10.54
CA TYR A 191 -54.29 -17.46 9.76
C TYR A 191 -55.12 -18.38 10.67
N ASN A 192 -54.57 -18.85 11.78
CA ASN A 192 -55.31 -19.67 12.75
C ASN A 192 -56.53 -18.93 13.32
N SER A 193 -56.37 -17.64 13.64
CA SER A 193 -57.49 -16.82 14.12
C SER A 193 -58.56 -16.61 13.05
N LEU A 194 -58.18 -16.39 11.79
CA LEU A 194 -59.08 -16.22 10.65
C LEU A 194 -59.83 -17.51 10.33
N VAL A 195 -59.16 -18.66 10.37
CA VAL A 195 -59.80 -19.98 10.25
C VAL A 195 -60.85 -20.15 11.34
N ARG A 196 -60.51 -19.85 12.60
CA ARG A 196 -61.46 -19.93 13.72
C ARG A 196 -62.66 -19.00 13.52
N LEU A 197 -62.44 -17.75 13.11
CA LEU A 197 -63.53 -16.81 12.81
C LEU A 197 -64.40 -17.29 11.66
N SER A 198 -63.80 -17.78 10.58
CA SER A 198 -64.53 -18.31 9.43
C SER A 198 -65.39 -19.52 9.81
N HIS A 199 -64.88 -20.38 10.72
CA HIS A 199 -65.60 -21.53 11.21
C HIS A 199 -66.80 -21.12 12.07
N VAL A 200 -66.60 -20.22 13.04
CA VAL A 200 -67.70 -19.68 13.85
C VAL A 200 -68.74 -18.98 12.97
N LEU A 201 -68.31 -18.21 11.97
CA LEU A 201 -69.22 -17.54 11.05
C LEU A 201 -70.05 -18.54 10.23
N ARG A 202 -69.43 -19.61 9.72
CA ARG A 202 -70.16 -20.69 9.03
C ARG A 202 -71.15 -21.36 9.99
N GLN A 203 -70.75 -21.69 11.21
CA GLN A 203 -71.65 -22.25 12.23
C GLN A 203 -72.84 -21.33 12.52
N LEU A 204 -72.61 -20.02 12.66
CA LEU A 204 -73.68 -19.04 12.86
C LEU A 204 -74.62 -18.96 11.65
N LEU A 205 -74.11 -19.01 10.42
CA LEU A 205 -74.93 -19.04 9.21
C LEU A 205 -75.77 -20.33 9.13
N HIS A 206 -75.21 -21.48 9.49
CA HIS A 206 -75.95 -22.75 9.56
C HIS A 206 -77.05 -22.71 10.63
N LEU A 207 -76.75 -22.20 11.83
CA LEU A 207 -77.75 -21.99 12.90
C LEU A 207 -78.87 -21.04 12.47
N GLN A 208 -78.53 -19.94 11.79
CA GLN A 208 -79.52 -18.99 11.27
C GLN A 208 -80.38 -19.62 10.17
N GLY A 209 -79.82 -20.52 9.36
CA GLY A 209 -80.53 -21.29 8.34
C GLY A 209 -81.43 -22.40 8.88
N GLY A 210 -81.42 -22.67 10.19
CA GLY A 210 -82.20 -23.74 10.82
C GLY A 210 -81.61 -25.15 10.62
N GLU A 211 -80.35 -25.24 10.19
CA GLU A 211 -79.62 -26.50 9.99
C GLU A 211 -78.89 -26.88 11.30
N PRO A 212 -78.96 -28.15 11.77
CA PRO A 212 -78.25 -28.56 12.97
C PRO A 212 -76.75 -28.40 12.77
N THR A 213 -76.09 -27.71 13.70
CA THR A 213 -74.63 -27.61 13.73
C THR A 213 -74.09 -28.95 14.16
N ASP A 214 -73.44 -29.69 13.24
CA ASP A 214 -72.81 -30.95 13.60
C ASP A 214 -71.68 -30.69 14.61
N PRO A 215 -71.75 -31.23 15.84
CA PRO A 215 -70.67 -31.10 16.82
C PRO A 215 -69.46 -31.98 16.47
N GLU A 216 -69.57 -32.84 15.45
CA GLU A 216 -68.53 -33.79 15.01
C GLU A 216 -68.01 -33.47 13.60
N SER A 217 -67.48 -32.27 13.39
CA SER A 217 -66.51 -32.06 12.30
C SER A 217 -65.09 -32.08 12.87
N PRO A 218 -64.38 -33.22 12.81
CA PRO A 218 -63.07 -33.37 13.43
C PRO A 218 -61.99 -32.84 12.48
N VAL A 219 -61.53 -31.61 12.68
CA VAL A 219 -60.27 -31.16 12.05
C VAL A 219 -59.34 -30.40 13.02
N LEU A 220 -59.61 -30.41 14.33
CA LEU A 220 -58.73 -29.76 15.32
C LEU A 220 -58.31 -30.66 16.49
N ALA A 221 -58.35 -31.97 16.32
CA ALA A 221 -57.59 -32.90 17.16
C ALA A 221 -56.53 -33.58 16.30
N ALA A 222 -55.45 -32.84 15.99
CA ALA A 222 -54.18 -33.48 15.72
C ALA A 222 -53.68 -34.06 17.05
N ASP A 223 -54.10 -35.28 17.35
CA ASP A 223 -53.56 -36.12 18.41
C ASP A 223 -52.11 -36.48 18.03
N PRO A 224 -51.08 -36.07 18.81
CA PRO A 224 -49.69 -36.30 18.44
C PRO A 224 -49.26 -37.77 18.44
N ASP A 225 -50.08 -38.69 18.98
CA ASP A 225 -49.78 -40.13 19.08
C ASP A 225 -50.68 -41.04 18.21
N ALA A 226 -51.52 -40.47 17.33
CA ALA A 226 -52.32 -41.29 16.42
C ALA A 226 -51.46 -41.85 15.27
N PRO A 227 -51.51 -43.17 14.97
CA PRO A 227 -50.80 -43.73 13.82
C PRO A 227 -51.30 -43.06 12.52
N PRO A 228 -50.42 -42.77 11.55
CA PRO A 228 -50.80 -42.07 10.33
C PRO A 228 -51.93 -42.84 9.65
N ARG A 229 -53.09 -42.20 9.55
CA ARG A 229 -54.19 -42.69 8.71
C ARG A 229 -53.68 -42.64 7.28
N GLU A 230 -53.47 -43.80 6.67
CA GLU A 230 -53.12 -43.93 5.25
C GLU A 230 -54.23 -43.27 4.43
N LEU A 231 -54.00 -42.02 4.04
CA LEU A 231 -54.80 -41.32 3.04
C LEU A 231 -54.47 -41.97 1.70
N ASN A 232 -55.44 -42.72 1.16
CA ASN A 232 -55.44 -43.22 -0.20
C ASN A 232 -55.05 -42.10 -1.17
N PHE A 233 -53.99 -42.34 -1.94
CA PHE A 233 -53.27 -41.35 -2.74
C PHE A 233 -53.98 -41.00 -4.07
N ASP A 234 -55.17 -41.56 -4.34
CA ASP A 234 -55.78 -41.57 -5.68
C ASP A 234 -56.90 -40.53 -5.91
N GLU A 235 -57.27 -39.71 -4.92
CA GLU A 235 -58.36 -38.71 -5.08
C GLU A 235 -57.95 -37.28 -4.72
N ARG A 236 -56.74 -36.84 -5.09
CA ARG A 236 -56.37 -35.42 -5.00
C ARG A 236 -56.68 -34.70 -6.31
N GLU A 237 -57.64 -33.78 -6.24
CA GLU A 237 -58.11 -32.96 -7.36
C GLU A 237 -56.96 -32.20 -8.10
N PRO A 238 -57.09 -31.99 -9.42
CA PRO A 238 -55.99 -31.65 -10.35
C PRO A 238 -55.64 -30.16 -10.40
N TRP A 239 -55.57 -29.47 -9.25
CA TRP A 239 -55.10 -28.09 -9.18
C TRP A 239 -53.73 -27.95 -8.48
N THR A 240 -53.21 -29.03 -7.88
CA THR A 240 -51.84 -29.06 -7.31
C THR A 240 -50.73 -29.31 -8.34
N THR A 241 -51.06 -29.61 -9.60
CA THR A 241 -50.10 -29.87 -10.70
C THR A 241 -49.81 -28.66 -11.59
N LEU A 242 -50.33 -27.47 -11.26
CA LEU A 242 -49.99 -26.21 -11.96
C LEU A 242 -48.68 -25.58 -11.46
N ALA A 243 -48.26 -25.86 -10.22
CA ALA A 243 -46.96 -25.41 -9.70
C ALA A 243 -45.76 -26.13 -10.35
N ALA A 244 -46.00 -27.27 -11.01
CA ALA A 244 -44.97 -27.99 -11.77
C ALA A 244 -44.81 -27.47 -13.21
N ARG A 245 -45.56 -26.42 -13.61
CA ARG A 245 -45.57 -25.85 -14.97
C ARG A 245 -45.02 -24.41 -15.02
N GLU A 246 -44.23 -24.01 -14.03
CA GLU A 246 -43.43 -22.77 -14.10
C GLU A 246 -42.08 -23.12 -14.76
N PRO A 247 -41.76 -22.61 -15.96
CA PRO A 247 -40.54 -22.97 -16.72
C PRO A 247 -39.21 -22.52 -16.09
N TRP A 248 -39.24 -21.89 -14.92
CA TRP A 248 -38.09 -21.19 -14.33
C TRP A 248 -37.32 -22.03 -13.30
N THR A 249 -37.77 -23.24 -12.97
CA THR A 249 -37.11 -24.14 -12.02
C THR A 249 -36.43 -25.34 -12.69
N THR A 250 -36.15 -25.28 -13.99
CA THR A 250 -35.29 -26.26 -14.66
C THR A 250 -33.82 -25.96 -14.37
N VAL A 251 -33.00 -27.01 -14.44
CA VAL A 251 -31.53 -27.02 -14.28
C VAL A 251 -30.80 -25.97 -15.16
N GLU A 252 -31.48 -25.38 -16.14
CA GLU A 252 -30.97 -24.26 -16.93
C GLU A 252 -30.93 -22.93 -16.16
N SER A 253 -31.84 -22.68 -15.21
CA SER A 253 -31.80 -21.48 -14.36
C SER A 253 -30.59 -21.51 -13.43
N THR A 254 -30.29 -22.64 -12.81
CA THR A 254 -29.09 -22.79 -11.97
C THR A 254 -27.80 -22.74 -12.79
N GLY A 255 -27.84 -23.17 -14.06
CA GLY A 255 -26.74 -23.02 -15.01
C GLY A 255 -26.52 -21.57 -15.46
N ALA A 256 -27.59 -20.81 -15.67
CA ALA A 256 -27.54 -19.39 -16.01
C ALA A 256 -27.04 -18.55 -14.84
N ASP A 257 -27.49 -18.85 -13.62
CA ASP A 257 -27.01 -18.19 -12.39
C ASP A 257 -25.51 -18.45 -12.17
N HIS A 258 -25.06 -19.70 -12.36
CA HIS A 258 -23.63 -20.02 -12.30
C HIS A 258 -22.79 -19.42 -13.44
N ALA A 259 -23.37 -19.21 -14.62
CA ALA A 259 -22.69 -18.52 -15.71
C ALA A 259 -22.53 -17.02 -15.41
N LEU A 260 -23.57 -16.39 -14.87
CA LEU A 260 -23.55 -14.98 -14.45
C LEU A 260 -22.58 -14.76 -13.28
N GLU A 261 -22.57 -15.62 -12.27
CA GLU A 261 -21.60 -15.56 -11.16
C GLU A 261 -20.16 -15.64 -11.67
N ARG A 262 -19.90 -16.52 -12.65
CA ARG A 262 -18.57 -16.62 -13.28
C ARG A 262 -18.18 -15.37 -14.05
N GLU A 263 -19.10 -14.76 -14.78
CA GLU A 263 -18.84 -13.52 -15.53
C GLU A 263 -18.57 -12.33 -14.59
N ILE A 264 -19.32 -12.23 -13.49
CA ILE A 264 -19.13 -11.21 -12.46
C ILE A 264 -17.74 -11.38 -11.80
N GLU A 265 -17.38 -12.61 -11.45
CA GLU A 265 -16.07 -12.91 -10.84
C GLU A 265 -14.92 -12.64 -11.81
N LEU A 266 -15.07 -12.99 -13.09
CA LEU A 266 -14.06 -12.70 -14.11
C LEU A 266 -13.86 -11.20 -14.31
N ALA A 267 -14.94 -10.41 -14.40
CA ALA A 267 -14.84 -8.96 -14.55
C ALA A 267 -14.15 -8.30 -13.34
N ARG A 268 -14.41 -8.81 -12.12
CA ARG A 268 -13.72 -8.36 -10.91
C ARG A 268 -12.22 -8.68 -10.96
N LEU A 269 -11.86 -9.91 -11.33
CA LEU A 269 -10.46 -10.36 -11.42
C LEU A 269 -9.68 -9.68 -12.55
N GLU A 270 -10.35 -9.29 -13.64
CA GLU A 270 -9.75 -8.51 -14.72
C GLU A 270 -9.40 -7.10 -14.25
N LYS A 271 -10.33 -6.43 -13.55
CA LYS A 271 -10.09 -5.12 -12.95
C LYS A 271 -8.98 -5.14 -11.90
N GLU A 272 -8.95 -6.16 -11.05
CA GLU A 272 -7.88 -6.34 -10.06
C GLU A 272 -6.53 -6.58 -10.74
N ASN A 273 -6.48 -7.38 -11.80
CA ASN A 273 -5.25 -7.57 -12.58
C ASN A 273 -4.79 -6.29 -13.29
N GLU A 274 -5.70 -5.46 -13.78
CA GLU A 274 -5.37 -4.15 -14.35
C GLU A 274 -4.75 -3.22 -13.30
N GLU A 275 -5.32 -3.18 -12.09
CA GLU A 275 -4.79 -2.39 -10.97
C GLU A 275 -3.41 -2.91 -10.52
N LEU A 276 -3.22 -4.23 -10.42
CA LEU A 276 -1.93 -4.85 -10.10
C LEU A 276 -0.88 -4.56 -11.18
N ARG A 277 -1.26 -4.66 -12.46
CA ARG A 277 -0.38 -4.31 -13.59
C ARG A 277 0.01 -2.84 -13.58
N ARG A 278 -0.90 -1.95 -13.20
CA ARG A 278 -0.64 -0.52 -13.01
C ARG A 278 0.35 -0.27 -11.86
N LEU A 279 0.21 -0.99 -10.75
CA LEU A 279 1.12 -0.90 -9.60
C LEU A 279 2.52 -1.46 -9.90
N LEU A 280 2.62 -2.48 -10.74
CA LEU A 280 3.88 -3.09 -11.18
C LEU A 280 4.53 -2.38 -12.38
N GLY A 281 3.94 -1.28 -12.88
CA GLY A 281 4.50 -0.48 -13.98
C GLY A 281 4.45 -1.15 -15.36
N LEU A 282 3.62 -2.20 -15.53
CA LEU A 282 3.47 -2.97 -16.76
C LEU A 282 2.26 -2.49 -17.58
N GLY A 283 2.22 -1.19 -17.90
CA GLY A 283 1.10 -0.58 -18.63
C GLY A 283 0.94 -1.09 -20.07
N ASP A 284 -0.30 -1.47 -20.41
CA ASP A 284 -0.86 -1.81 -21.73
C ASP A 284 -0.09 -2.80 -22.63
N ALA A 285 0.05 -4.04 -22.16
CA ALA A 285 0.14 -5.17 -23.08
C ALA A 285 -1.29 -5.74 -23.30
N PRO A 286 -1.83 -5.74 -24.53
CA PRO A 286 -3.15 -6.30 -24.79
C PRO A 286 -3.16 -7.77 -24.35
N SER A 287 -4.11 -8.14 -23.48
CA SER A 287 -4.31 -9.52 -23.08
C SER A 287 -4.52 -10.37 -24.32
N ALA A 288 -3.56 -11.26 -24.60
CA ALA A 288 -3.68 -12.19 -25.71
C ALA A 288 -5.05 -12.91 -25.65
N PRO A 289 -5.75 -13.06 -26.78
CA PRO A 289 -7.08 -13.66 -26.79
C PRO A 289 -7.00 -15.10 -26.26
N ARG A 290 -7.82 -15.38 -25.23
CA ARG A 290 -7.92 -16.71 -24.62
C ARG A 290 -8.28 -17.75 -25.69
N PRO A 291 -7.57 -18.89 -25.80
CA PRO A 291 -8.04 -20.02 -26.59
C PRO A 291 -9.33 -20.57 -25.95
N ALA A 292 -10.34 -20.81 -26.79
CA ALA A 292 -11.66 -21.28 -26.39
C ALA A 292 -11.59 -22.61 -25.58
N PRO A 293 -12.52 -22.85 -24.64
CA PRO A 293 -12.47 -24.02 -23.77
C PRO A 293 -12.71 -25.30 -24.56
N ALA A 294 -11.67 -26.16 -24.61
CA ALA A 294 -11.73 -27.49 -25.19
C ALA A 294 -12.54 -28.46 -24.30
N TYR A 295 -13.87 -28.38 -24.39
CA TYR A 295 -14.74 -29.46 -23.91
C TYR A 295 -14.88 -30.55 -24.99
N ARG A 296 -13.90 -31.47 -25.09
CA ARG A 296 -14.16 -32.84 -25.60
C ARG A 296 -12.97 -33.78 -25.42
N GLN A 297 -13.29 -34.98 -24.96
CA GLN A 297 -12.52 -36.24 -25.02
C GLN A 297 -11.42 -36.46 -23.97
N GLN A 298 -11.85 -36.71 -22.73
CA GLN A 298 -11.19 -37.72 -21.87
C GLN A 298 -12.24 -38.67 -21.30
N LEU A 299 -12.80 -39.50 -22.18
CA LEU A 299 -13.37 -40.79 -21.82
C LEU A 299 -12.55 -41.82 -22.59
N GLY A 300 -11.69 -42.54 -21.86
CA GLY A 300 -10.89 -43.65 -22.37
C GLY A 300 -9.40 -43.35 -22.47
N GLN A 301 -8.67 -43.61 -21.38
CA GLN A 301 -7.51 -44.49 -21.41
C GLN A 301 -6.97 -44.68 -19.97
N SER A 302 -7.06 -45.92 -19.51
CA SER A 302 -6.59 -46.43 -18.22
C SER A 302 -5.05 -46.41 -18.13
N PRO A 303 -4.45 -46.33 -16.93
CA PRO A 303 -3.00 -46.35 -16.75
C PRO A 303 -2.51 -47.79 -16.57
N SER A 304 -1.59 -48.26 -17.43
CA SER A 304 -0.79 -49.46 -17.16
C SER A 304 0.47 -49.54 -18.02
N ALA A 305 1.49 -50.15 -17.41
CA ALA A 305 2.84 -50.49 -17.91
C ALA A 305 3.88 -49.34 -17.83
N LEU A 306 4.68 -49.28 -16.75
CA LEU A 306 5.95 -50.02 -16.57
C LEU A 306 6.88 -49.93 -17.77
N GLN A 307 7.98 -49.16 -17.64
CA GLN A 307 9.34 -49.54 -18.03
C GLN A 307 10.33 -48.49 -17.52
N LEU A 308 11.04 -48.79 -16.43
CA LEU A 308 12.43 -49.26 -16.43
C LEU A 308 13.45 -48.22 -16.91
N ARG A 309 13.85 -47.40 -15.93
CA ARG A 309 15.25 -47.15 -15.53
C ARG A 309 16.29 -47.99 -16.29
N ARG A 310 17.04 -47.34 -17.18
CA ARG A 310 18.50 -47.48 -17.39
C ARG A 310 18.89 -46.72 -18.64
N ARG A 311 19.83 -45.78 -18.52
CA ARG A 311 21.18 -45.89 -19.13
C ARG A 311 22.03 -44.66 -18.77
N PRO A 312 23.36 -44.76 -18.94
CA PRO A 312 24.38 -44.12 -18.10
C PRO A 312 24.54 -42.62 -18.36
#